data_AF-A0A966I7M2-F1
#
_entry.id   AF-A0A966I7M2-F1
#
_cell.length_a   1.000
_cell.length_b   1.000
_cell.length_c   1.000
_cell.angle_alpha   90.00
_cell.angle_beta   90.00
_cell.angle_gamma   90.00
#
_symmetry.space_group_name_H-M   'P 1'
#
loop_
_entity.id
_entity.type
_entity.pdbx_description
1 polymer ?
#
loop_
_entity_poly.entity_id
_entity_poly.type
_entity_poly.pdbx_seq_one_letter_code
_entity_poly.pdbx_strand_id
1 'polypeptide(L)' 'MHQKTCFCGKLKIKTPATPLLHFVCHCKDCDALWNGLYMGLVFPTDEIELSGEQRNYS' A
#
# COMPACT_ATOMS: atom_id res chain seq x y z
N MET A 1 -15.26 3.42 -2.30
CA MET A 1 -13.88 3.39 -2.85
C MET A 1 -13.10 4.52 -2.21
N HIS A 2 -11.81 4.30 -1.94
CA HIS A 2 -10.91 5.33 -1.40
C HIS A 2 -9.84 5.67 -2.43
N GLN A 3 -9.44 6.94 -2.50
CA GLN A 3 -8.35 7.39 -3.35
C GLN A 3 -7.24 7.98 -2.49
N LYS A 4 -6.00 7.59 -2.78
CA LYS A 4 -4.80 8.14 -2.16
C LYS A 4 -3.77 8.50 -3.22
N THR A 5 -2.88 9.43 -2.87
CA THR A 5 -1.81 9.90 -3.73
C THR A 5 -0.50 9.72 -2.97
N CYS A 6 0.54 9.26 -3.67
CA CYS A 6 1.89 9.21 -3.11
C CYS A 6 2.35 10.61 -2.68
N PHE A 7 3.30 10.67 -1.73
CA PHE A 7 3.84 11.93 -1.21
C PHE A 7 4.36 12.86 -2.32
N CYS A 8 4.95 12.31 -3.39
CA CYS A 8 5.45 13.09 -4.52
C CYS A 8 4.34 13.63 -5.47
N GLY A 9 3.08 13.23 -5.27
CA GLY A 9 1.95 13.64 -6.10
C GLY A 9 1.80 12.88 -7.44
N LYS A 10 2.82 12.13 -7.86
CA LYS A 10 2.89 11.54 -9.21
C LYS A 10 2.09 10.26 -9.41
N LEU A 11 1.83 9.51 -8.33
CA LEU A 11 1.12 8.23 -8.34
C LEU A 11 -0.18 8.36 -7.56
N LYS A 12 -1.28 7.92 -8.15
CA LYS A 12 -2.59 7.82 -7.50
C LYS A 12 -3.03 6.36 -7.48
N ILE A 13 -3.54 5.93 -6.34
CA ILE A 13 -4.13 4.60 -6.13
C ILE A 13 -5.60 4.75 -5.74
N LYS A 14 -6.46 3.94 -6.35
CA LYS A 14 -7.83 3.72 -5.85
C LYS A 14 -7.95 2.31 -5.31
N THR A 15 -8.58 2.19 -4.16
CA THR A 15 -8.85 0.92 -3.48
C THR A 15 -10.35 0.78 -3.21
N PRO A 16 -10.85 -0.45 -2.98
CA PRO A 16 -12.21 -0.65 -2.50
C PRO A 16 -12.42 -0.02 -1.12
N ALA A 17 -13.68 0.05 -0.69
CA ALA A 17 -14.02 0.61 0.62
C ALA A 17 -13.50 -0.27 1.78
N THR A 18 -13.54 -1.59 1.58
CA THR A 18 -13.19 -2.59 2.58
C THR A 18 -11.97 -3.37 2.11
N PRO A 19 -10.92 -3.52 2.93
CA PRO A 19 -9.78 -4.38 2.61
C PRO A 19 -10.16 -5.86 2.73
N LEU A 20 -9.40 -6.72 2.05
CA LEU A 20 -9.53 -8.18 2.20
C LEU A 20 -9.13 -8.62 3.62
N LEU A 21 -8.03 -8.06 4.12
CA LEU A 21 -7.57 -8.26 5.49
C LEU A 21 -6.75 -7.07 5.98
N HIS A 22 -6.66 -6.93 7.29
CA HIS A 22 -5.61 -6.16 7.95
C HIS A 22 -4.65 -7.11 8.64
N PHE A 23 -3.39 -6.70 8.81
CA PHE A 23 -2.43 -7.47 9.58
C PHE A 23 -1.43 -6.57 10.29
N VAL A 24 -0.76 -7.18 11.26
CA VAL A 24 0.19 -6.57 12.17
C VAL A 24 1.47 -7.42 12.10
N CYS A 25 2.61 -6.81 11.80
CA CYS A 25 3.87 -7.52 11.58
C CYS A 25 5.04 -6.93 12.39
N HIS A 26 5.82 -7.83 12.98
CA HIS A 26 7.02 -7.55 13.77
C HIS A 26 8.27 -8.31 13.27
N CYS A 27 8.28 -8.77 12.01
CA CYS A 27 9.50 -9.37 11.48
C CYS A 27 10.63 -8.32 11.38
N LYS A 28 11.88 -8.79 11.32
CA LYS A 28 13.06 -7.90 11.27
C LYS A 28 13.00 -6.89 10.12
N ASP A 29 12.47 -7.30 8.96
CA ASP A 29 12.37 -6.43 7.79
C ASP A 29 11.34 -5.31 8.00
N CYS A 30 10.17 -5.65 8.54
CA CYS A 30 9.14 -4.65 8.89
C CYS A 30 9.63 -3.71 9.99
N ASP A 31 10.32 -4.24 11.01
CA ASP A 31 10.91 -3.47 12.08
C ASP A 31 11.93 -2.44 11.55
N ALA A 32 12.83 -2.86 10.67
CA ALA A 32 13.82 -1.99 10.04
C ALA A 32 13.19 -0.91 9.12
N LEU A 33 12.14 -1.26 8.37
CA LEU A 33 11.48 -0.33 7.44
C LEU A 33 10.61 0.72 8.14
N TRP A 34 9.92 0.33 9.20
CA TRP A 34 8.91 1.16 9.87
C TRP A 34 9.32 1.61 11.27
N ASN A 35 10.56 1.30 11.68
CA ASN A 35 11.09 1.55 13.01
C ASN A 35 10.20 0.97 14.11
N GLY A 36 9.78 -0.29 13.93
CA GLY A 36 8.89 -0.99 14.84
C GLY A 36 7.75 -1.75 14.15
N LEU A 37 6.58 -1.66 14.78
CA LEU A 37 5.38 -2.35 14.32
C LEU A 37 4.90 -1.85 12.94
N TYR A 38 4.69 -2.78 12.01
CA TYR A 38 3.98 -2.49 10.77
C TYR A 38 2.50 -2.89 10.86
N MET A 39 1.62 -2.01 10.39
CA MET A 39 0.19 -2.29 10.20
C MET A 39 -0.17 -2.12 8.72
N GLY A 40 -0.61 -3.21 8.09
CA GLY A 40 -0.91 -3.27 6.66
C GLY A 40 -2.37 -3.55 6.37
N LEU A 41 -2.85 -3.01 5.25
CA LEU A 41 -4.12 -3.39 4.61
C LEU A 41 -3.81 -4.13 3.32
N VAL A 42 -4.47 -5.25 3.08
CA VAL A 42 -4.31 -6.03 1.85
C VAL A 42 -5.57 -5.91 1.02
N PHE A 43 -5.37 -5.71 -0.27
CA PHE A 43 -6.42 -5.60 -1.28
C PHE A 43 -6.10 -6.56 -2.43
N PRO A 44 -7.11 -7.20 -3.04
CA PRO A 44 -6.92 -7.98 -4.26
C PRO A 44 -6.37 -7.09 -5.38
N THR A 45 -5.39 -7.58 -6.14
CA THR A 45 -4.71 -6.78 -7.18
C THR A 45 -5.65 -6.32 -8.27
N ASP A 46 -6.63 -7.14 -8.63
CA ASP A 46 -7.68 -6.87 -9.61
C ASP A 46 -8.72 -5.85 -9.14
N GLU A 47 -8.74 -5.50 -7.85
CA GLU A 47 -9.60 -4.46 -7.28
C GLU A 47 -8.87 -3.11 -7.06
N ILE A 48 -7.59 -3.01 -7.45
CA ILE A 48 -6.80 -1.78 -7.33
C ILE A 48 -6.65 -1.12 -8.71
N GLU A 49 -6.89 0.19 -8.76
CA GLU A 49 -6.50 1.01 -9.91
C GLU A 49 -5.26 1.85 -9.59
N LEU A 50 -4.23 1.75 -10.42
CA LEU A 50 -3.04 2.60 -10.37
C LEU A 50 -3.02 3.56 -11.55
N SER A 51 -2.69 4.83 -11.30
CA SER A 51 -2.56 5.84 -12.36
C SER A 51 -1.45 6.84 -12.06
N GLY A 52 -0.83 7.39 -13.11
CA GLY A 52 0.30 8.31 -13.02
C GLY A 52 1.65 7.65 -13.31
N GLU A 53 2.74 8.37 -13.03
CA GLU A 53 4.11 7.94 -13.33
C GLU A 53 4.56 6.85 -12.32
N GLN A 54 4.81 5.64 -12.83
CA GLN A 54 5.29 4.50 -12.04
C GLN A 54 6.77 4.24 -12.31
N ARG A 55 7.52 3.87 -11.27
CA ARG A 55 8.86 3.29 -11.42
C ARG A 55 8.83 1.85 -10.93
N ASN A 56 9.21 0.94 -11.82
CA ASN A 56 9.40 -0.47 -11.50
C ASN A 56 10.89 -0.73 -11.25
N TYR A 57 11.18 -1.55 -10.25
CA TYR A 57 12.53 -2.01 -9.96
C TYR A 57 12.53 -3.53 -10.18
N SER A 58 13.44 -4.00 -11.05
CA SER A 58 13.64 -5.41 -11.40
C SER A 58 14.83 -5.99 -10.65
#